data_AF-A0A3R7FUF1-F1
#
_entry.id   AF-A0A3R7FUF1-F1
#
_cell.length_a   1.000
_cell.length_b   1.000
_cell.length_c   1.000
_cell.angle_alpha   90.00
_cell.angle_beta   90.00
_cell.angle_gamma   90.00
#
_symmetry.space_group_name_H-M   'P 1'
#
loop_
_entity.id
_entity.type
_entity.pdbx_description
1 polymer ?
#
loop_
_entity_poly.entity_id
_entity_poly.type
_entity_poly.pdbx_seq_one_letter_code
_entity_poly.pdbx_strand_id
1 'polypeptide(L)'
;MSPKRRAVLLLGAGAVGFGAIGYRELTDCEELACFAFEHHGADDVASRLVIEHTGGTERLRAGDVFVTNVSVDYEAGENDTVAWAELDDDLGPDDAINGETLRIRIRFPDLVTVRWRRDGDEEVVGAWVYDDDVR
;
A
#
# COMPACT_ATOMS: atom_id res chain seq x y z
N MET A 1 -20.21 22.25 11.83
CA MET A 1 -19.12 22.79 10.98
C MET A 1 -18.73 21.71 9.99
N SER A 2 -18.79 22.00 8.69
CA SER A 2 -18.49 21.04 7.62
C SER A 2 -17.07 21.30 7.11
N PRO A 3 -16.15 20.32 7.13
CA PRO A 3 -14.82 20.52 6.56
C PRO A 3 -14.91 20.44 5.03
N LYS A 4 -14.48 21.53 4.39
CA LYS A 4 -14.38 21.67 2.93
C LYS A 4 -13.19 20.85 2.44
N ARG A 5 -13.45 19.84 1.62
CA ARG A 5 -12.43 19.06 0.90
C ARG A 5 -11.77 19.95 -0.16
N ARG A 6 -10.46 20.14 -0.07
CA ARG A 6 -9.62 20.70 -1.14
C ARG A 6 -8.89 19.53 -1.79
N ALA A 7 -9.25 19.20 -3.02
CA ALA A 7 -8.48 18.29 -3.85
C ALA A 7 -7.27 19.07 -4.40
N VAL A 8 -6.06 18.61 -4.07
CA VAL A 8 -4.83 19.12 -4.66
C VAL A 8 -4.52 18.24 -5.87
N LEU A 9 -4.76 18.76 -7.08
CA LEU A 9 -4.32 18.15 -8.33
C LEU A 9 -2.85 18.54 -8.54
N LEU A 10 -1.91 17.65 -8.17
CA LEU A 10 -0.51 17.80 -8.60
C LEU A 10 -0.38 17.31 -10.04
N LEU A 11 -0.31 18.27 -10.96
CA LEU A 11 0.05 18.08 -12.36
C LEU A 11 1.57 17.85 -12.47
N GLY A 12 1.98 16.61 -12.75
CA GLY A 12 3.34 16.23 -13.11
C GLY A 12 3.32 15.31 -14.34
N ALA A 13 4.02 15.69 -15.40
CA ALA A 13 3.84 15.19 -16.75
C ALA A 13 4.63 13.90 -17.09
N GLY A 14 3.90 12.90 -17.61
CA GLY A 14 4.28 12.12 -18.81
C GLY A 14 5.00 10.76 -18.64
N ALA A 15 4.26 9.65 -18.81
CA ALA A 15 4.42 8.69 -19.91
C ALA A 15 3.47 7.47 -19.78
N VAL A 16 2.54 7.37 -20.74
CA VAL A 16 1.94 6.17 -21.37
C VAL A 16 1.57 4.95 -20.50
N GLY A 17 0.26 4.82 -20.23
CA GLY A 17 -0.47 3.57 -20.48
C GLY A 17 -0.81 2.70 -19.28
N PHE A 18 -1.59 3.17 -18.30
CA PHE A 18 -2.23 2.30 -17.31
C PHE A 18 -3.63 2.83 -16.98
N GLY A 19 -4.60 1.92 -16.87
CA GLY A 19 -5.97 2.24 -16.44
C GLY A 19 -5.90 2.97 -15.10
N ALA A 20 -6.57 4.11 -15.01
CA ALA A 20 -6.57 4.95 -13.82
C ALA A 20 -7.37 4.24 -12.72
N ILE A 21 -6.71 3.38 -11.96
CA ILE A 21 -7.25 2.77 -10.74
C ILE A 21 -7.13 3.82 -9.64
N GLY A 22 -8.27 4.21 -9.05
CA GLY A 22 -8.36 5.32 -8.10
C GLY A 22 -7.50 5.11 -6.85
N TYR A 23 -6.34 5.78 -6.79
CA TYR A 23 -5.58 5.92 -5.56
C TYR A 23 -6.26 6.94 -4.65
N ARG A 24 -6.49 6.58 -3.38
CA ARG A 24 -6.97 7.50 -2.36
C ARG A 24 -5.98 7.54 -1.21
N GLU A 25 -5.14 8.57 -1.18
CA GLU A 25 -4.40 8.96 0.03
C GLU A 25 -5.40 9.14 1.17
N LEU A 26 -5.31 8.28 2.19
CA LEU A 26 -6.08 8.41 3.42
C LEU A 26 -5.36 9.30 4.45
N THR A 27 -4.06 9.51 4.29
CA THR A 27 -3.18 10.30 5.15
C THR A 27 -2.42 11.32 4.30
N ASP A 28 -2.35 12.58 4.74
CA ASP A 28 -1.48 13.57 4.12
C ASP A 28 -0.03 13.10 4.31
N CYS A 29 0.65 12.86 3.19
CA CYS A 29 2.03 12.43 3.06
C CYS A 29 3.02 13.14 4.01
N GLU A 30 2.72 14.39 4.36
CA GLU A 30 3.56 15.28 5.16
C GLU A 30 3.61 14.94 6.66
N GLU A 31 2.73 14.07 7.17
CA GLU A 31 2.62 13.84 8.62
C GLU A 31 3.40 12.63 9.13
N LEU A 32 3.39 11.49 8.42
CA LEU A 32 3.94 10.24 8.96
C LEU A 32 4.63 9.36 7.91
N ALA A 33 3.92 8.95 6.87
CA ALA A 33 4.45 8.10 5.80
C ALA A 33 3.73 8.32 4.47
N CYS A 34 4.44 8.05 3.38
CA CYS A 34 3.98 8.13 2.01
C CYS A 34 4.15 6.78 1.31
N PHE A 35 3.13 6.38 0.56
CA PHE A 35 3.18 5.15 -0.23
C PHE A 35 2.64 5.38 -1.65
N ALA A 36 3.37 4.90 -2.65
CA ALA A 36 2.87 4.77 -4.01
C ALA A 36 2.39 3.33 -4.25
N PHE A 37 1.34 3.17 -5.04
CA PHE A 37 0.73 1.87 -5.32
C PHE A 37 0.55 1.68 -6.83
N GLU A 38 0.93 0.51 -7.34
CA GLU A 38 0.75 0.13 -8.74
C GLU A 38 0.10 -1.26 -8.83
N HIS A 39 -1.10 -1.32 -9.38
CA HIS A 39 -1.88 -2.55 -9.52
C HIS A 39 -1.74 -3.16 -10.91
N HIS A 40 -1.44 -4.46 -10.95
CA HIS A 40 -1.38 -5.28 -12.14
C HIS A 40 -2.43 -6.39 -12.03
N GLY A 41 -3.57 -6.18 -12.70
CA GLY A 41 -4.64 -7.17 -12.76
C GLY A 41 -4.26 -8.41 -13.57
N ALA A 42 -4.80 -9.56 -13.20
CA ALA A 42 -4.69 -10.80 -13.95
C ALA A 42 -6.00 -11.60 -13.87
N ASP A 43 -6.39 -12.26 -14.97
CA ASP A 43 -7.69 -12.93 -15.07
C ASP A 43 -7.69 -14.36 -14.51
N ASP A 44 -6.57 -15.10 -14.64
CA ASP A 44 -6.46 -16.52 -14.29
C ASP A 44 -5.52 -16.81 -13.11
N VAL A 45 -4.92 -15.78 -12.51
CA VAL A 45 -3.98 -15.87 -11.38
C VAL A 45 -4.17 -14.70 -10.42
N ALA A 46 -3.53 -14.77 -9.25
CA ALA A 46 -3.52 -13.64 -8.30
C ALA A 46 -3.03 -12.37 -8.99
N SER A 47 -3.79 -11.28 -8.81
CA SER A 47 -3.34 -9.95 -9.21
C SER A 47 -2.14 -9.52 -8.36
N ARG A 48 -1.34 -8.59 -8.86
CA ARG A 48 -0.16 -8.08 -8.17
C ARG A 48 -0.36 -6.63 -7.78
N LEU A 49 0.06 -6.28 -6.58
CA LEU A 49 0.15 -4.90 -6.12
C LEU A 49 1.61 -4.61 -5.75
N VAL A 50 2.16 -3.57 -6.37
CA VAL A 50 3.45 -3.00 -6.00
C VAL A 50 3.19 -1.86 -5.03
N ILE A 51 3.89 -1.86 -3.90
CA ILE A 51 3.80 -0.85 -2.84
C ILE A 51 5.19 -0.28 -2.64
N GLU A 52 5.38 1.01 -2.86
CA GLU A 52 6.65 1.69 -2.64
C GLU A 52 6.50 2.69 -1.50
N HIS A 53 7.40 2.67 -0.52
CA HIS A 53 7.47 3.71 0.51
C HIS A 53 8.29 4.89 0.00
N THR A 54 7.60 5.98 -0.35
CA THR A 54 8.18 7.11 -1.10
C THR A 54 8.66 8.26 -0.21
N GLY A 55 8.34 8.26 1.08
CA GLY A 55 8.66 9.37 1.97
C GLY A 55 7.90 9.34 3.29
N GLY A 56 8.06 10.39 4.09
CA GLY A 56 7.50 10.48 5.44
C GLY A 56 8.49 11.10 6.40
N THR A 57 8.01 11.44 7.60
CA THR A 57 8.83 12.01 8.69
C THR A 57 9.34 10.92 9.63
N GLU A 58 8.59 9.82 9.78
CA GLU A 58 8.91 8.75 10.71
C GLU A 58 9.78 7.67 10.06
N ARG A 59 10.60 7.01 10.89
CA ARG A 59 11.36 5.82 10.49
C ARG A 59 10.51 4.59 10.75
N LEU A 60 9.92 4.05 9.70
CA LEU A 60 9.15 2.81 9.73
C LEU A 60 10.08 1.59 9.65
N ARG A 61 10.06 0.74 10.68
CA ARG A 61 10.78 -0.54 10.68
C ARG A 61 9.96 -1.62 9.97
N ALA A 62 10.60 -2.46 9.18
CA ALA A 62 9.93 -3.48 8.38
C ALA A 62 9.16 -4.50 9.24
N GLY A 63 9.61 -4.78 10.47
CA GLY A 63 8.90 -5.66 11.40
C GLY A 63 7.69 -5.02 12.09
N ASP A 64 7.60 -3.69 12.04
CA ASP A 64 6.52 -2.90 12.65
C ASP A 64 5.47 -2.46 11.62
N VAL A 65 5.73 -2.69 10.33
CA VAL A 65 4.84 -2.36 9.22
C VAL A 65 4.17 -3.62 8.70
N PHE A 66 2.84 -3.60 8.61
CA PHE A 66 2.02 -4.74 8.19
C PHE A 66 1.18 -4.39 6.98
N VAL A 67 1.06 -5.31 6.03
CA VAL A 67 0.25 -5.17 4.83
C VAL A 67 -0.91 -6.16 4.88
N THR A 68 -2.14 -5.66 4.73
CA THR A 68 -3.34 -6.49 4.78
C THR A 68 -3.71 -7.08 3.42
N ASN A 69 -4.56 -8.12 3.44
CA ASN A 69 -5.14 -8.74 2.23
C ASN A 69 -4.06 -9.33 1.30
N VAL A 70 -2.92 -9.72 1.86
CA VAL A 70 -1.87 -10.43 1.12
C VAL A 70 -2.33 -11.86 0.89
N SER A 71 -2.41 -12.31 -0.35
CA SER A 71 -2.74 -13.70 -0.67
C SER A 71 -1.58 -14.62 -0.31
N VAL A 72 -1.78 -15.42 0.74
CA VAL A 72 -0.82 -16.41 1.24
C VAL A 72 -1.06 -17.79 0.63
N ASP A 73 -2.32 -18.13 0.35
CA ASP A 73 -2.71 -19.32 -0.41
C ASP A 73 -3.82 -18.99 -1.43
N TYR A 74 -3.42 -18.84 -2.69
CA TYR A 74 -4.32 -18.49 -3.78
C TYR A 74 -5.26 -19.63 -4.18
N GLU A 75 -4.95 -20.90 -3.91
CA GLU A 75 -5.84 -22.01 -4.25
C GLU A 75 -6.87 -22.21 -3.14
N ALA A 76 -6.42 -22.18 -1.88
CA ALA A 76 -7.27 -22.48 -0.72
C ALA A 76 -8.30 -21.40 -0.43
N GLY A 77 -7.94 -20.13 -0.54
CA GLY A 77 -8.82 -19.17 0.12
C GLY A 77 -8.21 -17.84 0.47
N GLU A 78 -6.92 -17.86 0.76
CA GLU A 78 -6.49 -17.33 2.04
C GLU A 78 -5.69 -16.06 1.83
N ASN A 79 -6.07 -15.07 2.64
CA ASN A 79 -5.37 -13.81 2.76
C ASN A 79 -5.02 -13.56 4.22
N ASP A 80 -3.94 -12.82 4.43
CA ASP A 80 -3.46 -12.49 5.77
C ASP A 80 -2.98 -11.04 5.85
N THR A 81 -2.64 -10.63 7.07
CA THR A 81 -1.92 -9.40 7.38
C THR A 81 -0.49 -9.76 7.74
N VAL A 82 0.45 -9.39 6.88
CA VAL A 82 1.84 -9.88 6.95
C VAL A 82 2.80 -8.72 7.14
N ALA A 83 3.84 -8.89 7.96
CA ALA A 83 4.83 -7.85 8.17
C ALA A 83 5.65 -7.60 6.89
N TRP A 84 6.12 -6.38 6.67
CA TRP A 84 6.96 -6.04 5.53
C TRP A 84 8.23 -6.90 5.52
N ALA A 85 8.86 -7.09 6.69
CA ALA A 85 10.05 -7.94 6.85
C ALA A 85 9.82 -9.43 6.53
N GLU A 86 8.56 -9.90 6.51
CA GLU A 86 8.22 -11.26 6.10
C GLU A 86 7.92 -11.37 4.60
N LEU A 87 7.68 -10.23 3.95
CA LEU A 87 7.37 -10.14 2.52
C LEU A 87 8.59 -9.76 1.68
N ASP A 88 9.63 -9.23 2.33
CA ASP A 88 10.88 -8.77 1.73
C ASP A 88 12.08 -9.49 2.37
N ASP A 89 12.64 -10.49 1.67
CA ASP A 89 13.74 -11.31 2.16
C ASP A 89 15.06 -10.53 2.33
N ASP A 90 15.16 -9.32 1.77
CA ASP A 90 16.34 -8.46 1.86
C ASP A 90 16.33 -7.57 3.12
N LEU A 91 15.20 -7.50 3.83
CA LEU A 91 15.02 -6.66 5.03
C LEU A 91 14.76 -7.49 6.28
N GLY A 92 15.57 -7.27 7.31
CA GLY A 92 15.28 -7.73 8.65
C GLY A 92 14.20 -6.89 9.35
N PRO A 93 13.65 -7.37 10.47
CA PRO A 93 12.58 -6.68 11.19
C PRO A 93 12.98 -5.29 11.75
N ASP A 94 14.27 -5.06 11.98
CA ASP A 94 14.79 -3.77 12.47
C ASP A 94 15.19 -2.78 11.36
N ASP A 95 15.23 -3.25 10.10
CA ASP A 95 15.59 -2.42 8.96
C ASP A 95 14.45 -1.47 8.61
N ALA A 96 14.82 -0.30 8.08
CA ALA A 96 13.84 0.73 7.71
C ALA A 96 13.43 0.58 6.25
N ILE A 97 12.15 0.80 5.95
CA ILE A 97 11.60 0.61 4.60
C ILE A 97 11.78 1.84 3.69
N ASN A 98 12.71 2.75 4.01
CA ASN A 98 12.86 4.03 3.30
C ASN A 98 13.28 3.82 1.83
N GLY A 99 12.36 4.09 0.89
CA GLY A 99 12.60 3.89 -0.55
C GLY A 99 12.42 2.44 -1.00
N GLU A 100 11.97 1.57 -0.10
CA GLU A 100 11.81 0.15 -0.39
C GLU A 100 10.51 -0.11 -1.15
N THR A 101 10.55 -1.15 -1.98
CA THR A 101 9.44 -1.54 -2.84
C THR A 101 9.06 -2.98 -2.61
N LEU A 102 7.81 -3.17 -2.19
CA LEU A 102 7.22 -4.47 -1.95
C LEU A 102 6.33 -4.90 -3.10
N ARG A 103 6.35 -6.20 -3.44
CA ARG A 103 5.46 -6.79 -4.45
C ARG A 103 4.62 -7.88 -3.81
N ILE A 104 3.35 -7.59 -3.58
CA ILE A 104 2.42 -8.55 -2.99
C ILE A 104 1.49 -9.15 -4.05
N ARG A 105 0.96 -10.33 -3.74
CA ARG A 105 -0.16 -10.92 -4.47
C ARG A 105 -1.46 -10.60 -3.75
N ILE A 106 -2.48 -10.19 -4.50
CA ILE A 106 -3.83 -9.99 -4.00
C ILE A 106 -4.77 -10.87 -4.81
N ARG A 107 -5.67 -11.58 -4.12
CA ARG A 107 -6.60 -12.49 -4.79
C ARG A 107 -7.77 -11.73 -5.41
N PHE A 108 -8.39 -10.84 -4.65
CA PHE A 108 -9.46 -9.98 -5.10
C PHE A 108 -9.08 -8.52 -4.86
N PRO A 109 -9.25 -7.65 -5.86
CA PRO A 109 -8.95 -6.25 -5.69
C PRO A 109 -10.06 -5.62 -4.84
N ASP A 110 -9.71 -5.29 -3.60
CA ASP A 110 -10.59 -4.69 -2.58
C ASP A 110 -9.80 -3.57 -1.87
N LEU A 111 -9.77 -3.56 -0.53
CA LEU A 111 -8.94 -2.67 0.27
C LEU A 111 -7.64 -3.37 0.70
N VAL A 112 -6.51 -2.73 0.44
CA VAL A 112 -5.20 -3.04 1.02
C VAL A 112 -4.81 -1.86 1.91
N THR A 113 -4.45 -2.13 3.16
CA THR A 113 -3.92 -1.13 4.10
C THR A 113 -2.49 -1.48 4.48
N VAL A 114 -1.67 -0.45 4.58
CA VAL A 114 -0.37 -0.50 5.23
C VAL A 114 -0.56 0.06 6.64
N ARG A 115 -0.23 -0.75 7.64
CA ARG A 115 -0.43 -0.43 9.06
C ARG A 115 0.92 -0.35 9.73
N TRP A 116 1.08 0.62 10.61
CA TRP A 116 2.26 0.76 11.44
C TRP A 116 1.89 0.50 12.90
N ARG A 117 2.61 -0.42 13.53
CA ARG A 117 2.48 -0.73 14.95
C ARG A 117 3.65 -0.15 15.71
N ARG A 118 3.38 0.63 16.74
CA ARG A 118 4.41 1.19 17.61
C ARG A 118 3.89 1.33 19.03
N ASP A 119 4.72 0.96 20.00
CA ASP A 119 4.43 1.14 21.44
C ASP A 119 3.08 0.52 21.90
N GLY A 120 2.59 -0.49 21.17
CA GLY A 120 1.32 -1.17 21.44
C GLY A 120 0.11 -0.59 20.71
N ASP A 121 0.26 0.54 20.02
CA ASP A 121 -0.74 1.16 19.16
C ASP A 121 -0.56 0.74 17.71
N GLU A 122 -1.65 0.72 16.94
CA GLU A 122 -1.66 0.42 15.50
C GLU A 122 -2.39 1.55 14.76
N GLU A 123 -1.78 2.05 13.70
CA GLU A 123 -2.33 3.11 12.85
C GLU A 123 -2.27 2.70 11.36
N VAL A 124 -3.24 3.13 10.57
CA VAL A 124 -3.20 2.99 9.10
C VAL A 124 -2.40 4.15 8.52
N VAL A 125 -1.28 3.83 7.87
CA VAL A 125 -0.31 4.81 7.35
C VAL A 125 -0.27 4.84 5.82
N GLY A 126 -0.99 3.92 5.17
CA GLY A 126 -1.20 3.89 3.74
C GLY A 126 -2.40 3.03 3.38
N ALA A 127 -3.06 3.33 2.26
CA ALA A 127 -4.15 2.50 1.76
C ALA A 127 -4.27 2.57 0.24
N TRP A 128 -4.66 1.44 -0.32
CA TRP A 128 -5.04 1.29 -1.71
C TRP A 128 -6.43 0.67 -1.75
N VAL A 129 -7.32 1.27 -2.55
CA VAL A 129 -8.69 0.80 -2.77
C VAL A 129 -8.84 0.57 -4.25
N TYR A 130 -9.37 -0.59 -4.63
CA TYR A 130 -9.81 -0.80 -6.00
C TYR A 130 -11.15 -0.11 -6.25
N ASP A 131 -11.20 0.73 -7.28
CA ASP A 131 -12.41 1.41 -7.74
C ASP A 131 -12.58 1.11 -9.24
N ASP A 132 -13.63 0.36 -9.59
CA ASP A 132 -13.94 -0.04 -10.98
C ASP A 132 -14.83 0.97 -11.72
N ASP A 133 -15.27 2.04 -11.03
CA ASP A 133 -16.16 3.08 -11.54
C ASP A 133 -15.40 4.23 -12.23
N VAL A 134 -14.06 4.23 -12.23
CA VAL A 134 -13.23 5.22 -12.93
C VAL A 134 -13.20 4.91 -14.44
N ARG A 135 -14.17 5.48 -15.18
CA ARG A 135 -14.26 5.47 -16.65
C ARG A 135 -13.65 6.71 -17.31
#